data_AF-X1TCV7-F1
#
_entry.id   AF-X1TCV7-F1
#
_cell.length_a   1.000
_cell.length_b   1.000
_cell.length_c   1.000
_cell.angle_alpha   90.00
_cell.angle_beta   90.00
_cell.angle_gamma   90.00
#
_symmetry.space_group_name_H-M   'P 1'
#
loop_
_entity.id
_entity.type
_entity.pdbx_description
1 polymer ?
#
loop_
_entity_poly.entity_id
_entity_poly.type
_entity_poly.pdbx_seq_one_letter_code
_entity_poly.pdbx_strand_id
1 'polypeptide(L)'
;GAAVIGTDMRAAPQYAALANGTSAHSLELDDLHNESSAHPEVVIFPAALAASELSDCGGKRFIEAVIAGYEVMTRLGKALNPANHYARGFHPTGTCGVFGAAAAASIILELDQEQTINALGIAGSQAAGSMEFLTDGSWSKRLHAGWAAHNGVIAALLAARGFKGPATIIEGRFGFLHSYSDGSDPDKVLADLGKPFEITKTSIKLHACCRYKQGPIDGILSIIRKHNLKPEEVKQVTLGILKAGFPIVAEPKELKYNPKTLVDAQFSMPFGAAVA
;
A
#
# COMPACT_ATOMS: atom_id res chain seq x y z
N GLY A 1 8.21 -17.97 16.64
CA GLY A 1 7.11 -16.99 16.47
C GLY A 1 7.73 -15.68 16.06
N ALA A 2 7.07 -14.86 15.25
CA ALA A 2 7.59 -13.59 14.77
C ALA A 2 7.18 -12.43 15.69
N ALA A 3 8.01 -11.40 15.78
CA ALA A 3 7.77 -10.24 16.63
C ALA A 3 6.61 -9.34 16.14
N VAL A 4 5.81 -8.84 17.08
CA VAL A 4 4.85 -7.75 16.85
C VAL A 4 5.53 -6.44 17.25
N ILE A 5 5.83 -5.60 16.26
CA ILE A 5 6.66 -4.39 16.39
C ILE A 5 6.00 -3.41 17.36
N GLY A 6 6.82 -2.85 18.26
CA GLY A 6 6.37 -1.90 19.29
C GLY A 6 5.77 -2.58 20.54
N THR A 7 5.90 -3.90 20.66
CA THR A 7 5.42 -4.69 21.81
C THR A 7 6.40 -5.81 22.16
N ASP A 8 6.20 -6.47 23.30
CA ASP A 8 6.93 -7.71 23.67
C ASP A 8 6.25 -8.99 23.14
N MET A 9 5.19 -8.86 22.33
CA MET A 9 4.42 -10.00 21.86
C MET A 9 5.10 -10.69 20.66
N ARG A 10 4.95 -12.02 20.60
CA ARG A 10 5.26 -12.82 19.41
C ARG A 10 4.04 -13.60 18.97
N ALA A 11 3.86 -13.74 17.66
CA ALA A 11 2.75 -14.47 17.06
C ALA A 11 3.22 -15.49 16.01
N ALA A 12 2.31 -16.27 15.44
CA ALA A 12 2.63 -16.98 14.21
C ALA A 12 2.99 -15.95 13.11
N PRO A 13 3.96 -16.24 12.22
CA PRO A 13 4.49 -15.28 11.26
C PRO A 13 3.44 -14.51 10.47
N GLN A 14 2.43 -15.19 9.92
CA GLN A 14 1.34 -14.57 9.18
C GLN A 14 0.55 -13.55 10.04
N TYR A 15 0.36 -13.83 11.33
CA TYR A 15 -0.37 -12.94 12.24
C TYR A 15 0.51 -11.80 12.75
N ALA A 16 1.82 -12.00 12.88
CA ALA A 16 2.75 -10.91 13.12
C ALA A 16 2.78 -9.95 11.91
N ALA A 17 2.84 -10.47 10.69
CA ALA A 17 2.72 -9.68 9.46
C ALA A 17 1.40 -8.89 9.41
N LEU A 18 0.28 -9.53 9.78
CA LEU A 18 -1.02 -8.88 9.90
C LEU A 18 -1.00 -7.70 10.87
N ALA A 19 -0.52 -7.92 12.09
CA ALA A 19 -0.48 -6.91 13.13
C ALA A 19 0.45 -5.75 12.74
N ASN A 20 1.65 -6.06 12.25
CA ASN A 20 2.67 -5.09 11.89
C ASN A 20 2.23 -4.23 10.70
N GLY A 21 1.67 -4.84 9.64
CA GLY A 21 1.18 -4.07 8.49
C GLY A 21 -0.04 -3.22 8.82
N THR A 22 -0.96 -3.74 9.65
CA THR A 22 -2.12 -2.96 10.12
C THR A 22 -1.68 -1.77 10.96
N SER A 23 -0.76 -1.98 11.90
CA SER A 23 -0.20 -0.92 12.74
C SER A 23 0.50 0.15 11.91
N ALA A 24 1.41 -0.25 11.02
CA ALA A 24 2.19 0.66 10.19
C ALA A 24 1.30 1.52 9.27
N HIS A 25 0.17 0.97 8.79
CA HIS A 25 -0.76 1.68 7.92
C HIS A 25 -1.84 2.50 8.66
N SER A 26 -1.81 2.53 9.99
CA SER A 26 -2.86 3.16 10.82
C SER A 26 -2.76 4.69 10.89
N LEU A 27 -1.55 5.23 10.86
CA LEU A 27 -1.29 6.66 11.07
C LEU A 27 -1.29 7.51 9.80
N GLU A 28 -1.34 6.91 8.61
CA GLU A 28 -1.17 7.65 7.33
C GLU A 28 0.19 8.36 7.20
N LEU A 29 1.25 7.80 7.79
CA LEU A 29 2.61 8.35 7.77
C LEU A 29 3.62 7.46 7.03
N ASP A 30 3.13 6.39 6.46
CA ASP A 30 3.85 5.41 5.65
C ASP A 30 4.25 5.94 4.27
N ASP A 31 5.17 5.22 3.61
CA ASP A 31 5.60 5.53 2.25
C ASP A 31 4.45 5.59 1.23
N LEU A 32 4.77 6.13 0.06
CA LEU A 32 3.89 6.05 -1.10
C LEU A 32 4.71 5.92 -2.36
N HIS A 33 4.31 5.00 -3.22
CA HIS A 33 4.76 4.92 -4.61
C HIS A 33 3.72 5.58 -5.54
N ASN A 34 4.08 6.72 -6.15
CA ASN A 34 3.14 7.58 -6.86
C ASN A 34 2.52 6.90 -8.09
N GLU A 35 3.33 6.26 -8.95
CA GLU A 35 2.85 5.71 -10.22
C GLU A 35 1.91 4.51 -10.05
N SER A 36 2.04 3.77 -8.95
CA SER A 36 1.17 2.64 -8.62
C SER A 36 0.04 3.03 -7.67
N SER A 37 0.07 4.26 -7.14
CA SER A 37 -0.82 4.76 -6.09
C SER A 37 -1.00 3.79 -4.93
N ALA A 38 0.10 3.21 -4.45
CA ALA A 38 0.10 2.19 -3.42
C ALA A 38 1.13 2.49 -2.32
N HIS A 39 1.00 1.79 -1.19
CA HIS A 39 1.84 1.93 -0.01
C HIS A 39 2.64 0.62 0.23
N PRO A 40 3.79 0.41 -0.42
CA PRO A 40 4.47 -0.87 -0.34
C PRO A 40 5.13 -1.15 1.01
N GLU A 41 5.65 -0.13 1.71
CA GLU A 41 6.39 -0.33 2.96
C GLU A 41 5.61 -1.16 3.98
N VAL A 42 4.35 -0.78 4.19
CA VAL A 42 3.44 -1.37 5.17
C VAL A 42 2.97 -2.77 4.82
N VAL A 43 3.31 -3.28 3.64
CA VAL A 43 3.02 -4.64 3.21
C VAL A 43 4.30 -5.48 3.17
N ILE A 44 5.32 -4.96 2.48
CA ILE A 44 6.53 -5.71 2.15
C ILE A 44 7.42 -5.92 3.37
N PHE A 45 7.66 -4.88 4.19
CA PHE A 45 8.50 -5.03 5.39
C PHE A 45 7.88 -5.98 6.41
N PRO A 46 6.58 -5.87 6.77
CA PRO A 46 5.93 -6.84 7.66
C PRO A 46 6.00 -8.28 7.17
N ALA A 47 5.77 -8.52 5.87
CA ALA A 47 5.86 -9.85 5.29
C ALA A 47 7.29 -10.41 5.31
N ALA A 48 8.27 -9.60 4.90
CA ALA A 48 9.68 -9.99 4.87
C ALA A 48 10.21 -10.26 6.29
N LEU A 49 9.89 -9.40 7.27
CA LEU A 49 10.30 -9.58 8.67
C LEU A 49 9.68 -10.84 9.27
N ALA A 50 8.38 -11.07 9.04
CA ALA A 50 7.72 -12.27 9.51
C ALA A 50 8.28 -13.55 8.86
N ALA A 51 8.54 -13.54 7.55
CA ALA A 51 9.16 -14.66 6.86
C ALA A 51 10.59 -14.91 7.35
N SER A 52 11.33 -13.86 7.72
CA SER A 52 12.71 -13.98 8.22
C SER A 52 12.79 -14.65 9.59
N GLU A 53 11.66 -14.77 10.30
CA GLU A 53 11.57 -15.53 11.55
C GLU A 53 11.35 -17.03 11.31
N LEU A 54 11.17 -17.43 10.04
CA LEU A 54 11.04 -18.82 9.60
C LEU A 54 12.29 -19.36 8.89
N SER A 55 13.26 -18.50 8.57
CA SER A 55 14.53 -18.88 7.94
C SER A 55 15.70 -18.18 8.63
N ASP A 56 16.91 -18.73 8.51
CA ASP A 56 18.12 -18.11 9.06
C ASP A 56 18.73 -17.11 8.05
N CYS A 57 17.88 -16.28 7.43
CA CYS A 57 18.33 -15.39 6.35
C CYS A 57 19.14 -14.21 6.91
N GLY A 58 20.27 -13.90 6.26
CA GLY A 58 21.05 -12.71 6.59
C GLY A 58 20.44 -11.43 6.03
N GLY A 59 20.88 -10.28 6.56
CA GLY A 59 20.37 -8.96 6.15
C GLY A 59 20.45 -8.65 4.65
N LYS A 60 21.44 -9.22 3.94
CA LYS A 60 21.52 -9.09 2.47
C LYS A 60 20.29 -9.68 1.77
N ARG A 61 19.89 -10.90 2.14
CA ARG A 61 18.71 -11.56 1.56
C ARG A 61 17.42 -10.85 1.97
N PHE A 62 17.36 -10.34 3.19
CA PHE A 62 16.26 -9.48 3.61
C PHE A 62 16.10 -8.26 2.69
N ILE A 63 17.19 -7.55 2.39
CA ILE A 63 17.17 -6.39 1.49
C ILE A 63 16.76 -6.81 0.07
N GLU A 64 17.28 -7.91 -0.45
CA GLU A 64 16.90 -8.45 -1.77
C GLU A 64 15.39 -8.77 -1.84
N ALA A 65 14.86 -9.42 -0.81
CA ALA A 65 13.44 -9.74 -0.70
C ALA A 65 12.55 -8.48 -0.67
N VAL A 66 12.96 -7.47 0.08
CA VAL A 66 12.26 -6.17 0.12
C VAL A 66 12.28 -5.52 -1.25
N ILE A 67 13.44 -5.41 -1.91
CA ILE A 67 13.56 -4.81 -3.24
C ILE A 67 12.65 -5.53 -4.25
N ALA A 68 12.68 -6.87 -4.28
CA ALA A 68 11.84 -7.65 -5.18
C ALA A 68 10.34 -7.52 -4.87
N GLY A 69 9.97 -7.48 -3.59
CA GLY A 69 8.59 -7.25 -3.18
C GLY A 69 8.06 -5.90 -3.63
N TYR A 70 8.88 -4.85 -3.51
CA TYR A 70 8.58 -3.52 -4.06
C TYR A 70 8.40 -3.57 -5.58
N GLU A 71 9.36 -4.15 -6.31
CA GLU A 71 9.26 -4.28 -7.78
C GLU A 71 7.94 -4.96 -8.18
N VAL A 72 7.62 -6.12 -7.61
CA VAL A 72 6.40 -6.86 -7.97
C VAL A 72 5.15 -6.04 -7.68
N MET A 73 5.04 -5.49 -6.46
CA MET A 73 3.83 -4.74 -6.05
C MET A 73 3.62 -3.48 -6.89
N THR A 74 4.66 -2.64 -7.04
CA THR A 74 4.51 -1.35 -7.71
C THR A 74 4.33 -1.52 -9.21
N ARG A 75 4.99 -2.49 -9.83
CA ARG A 75 4.84 -2.78 -11.27
C ARG A 75 3.45 -3.31 -11.59
N LEU A 76 2.91 -4.18 -10.76
CA LEU A 76 1.52 -4.63 -10.92
C LEU A 76 0.53 -3.48 -10.72
N GLY A 77 0.77 -2.58 -9.76
CA GLY A 77 -0.08 -1.39 -9.60
C GLY A 77 0.01 -0.41 -10.78
N LYS A 78 1.19 -0.25 -11.39
CA LYS A 78 1.39 0.54 -12.62
C LYS A 78 0.69 -0.11 -13.82
N ALA A 79 0.87 -1.41 -13.98
CA ALA A 79 0.27 -2.20 -15.05
C ALA A 79 -1.25 -2.29 -14.91
N LEU A 80 -1.81 -2.26 -13.70
CA LEU A 80 -3.26 -2.19 -13.52
C LEU A 80 -3.85 -0.85 -13.98
N ASN A 81 -3.05 0.21 -14.09
CA ASN A 81 -3.52 1.59 -14.12
C ASN A 81 -4.32 1.94 -12.85
N PRO A 82 -3.72 2.66 -11.89
CA PRO A 82 -4.36 2.90 -10.60
C PRO A 82 -5.66 3.70 -10.71
N ALA A 83 -5.81 4.56 -11.72
CA ALA A 83 -7.05 5.33 -11.90
C ALA A 83 -8.24 4.41 -12.24
N ASN A 84 -8.05 3.49 -13.19
CA ASN A 84 -9.06 2.51 -13.57
C ASN A 84 -9.37 1.54 -12.41
N HIS A 85 -8.33 1.10 -11.69
CA HIS A 85 -8.50 0.22 -10.54
C HIS A 85 -9.30 0.88 -9.40
N TYR A 86 -9.01 2.15 -9.09
CA TYR A 86 -9.78 2.91 -8.11
C TYR A 86 -11.22 3.18 -8.56
N ALA A 87 -11.45 3.46 -9.84
CA ALA A 87 -12.79 3.67 -10.37
C ALA A 87 -13.69 2.43 -10.20
N ARG A 88 -13.09 1.24 -10.06
CA ARG A 88 -13.78 -0.02 -9.74
C ARG A 88 -13.94 -0.28 -8.24
N GLY A 89 -13.48 0.63 -7.38
CA GLY A 89 -13.63 0.55 -5.93
C GLY A 89 -12.56 -0.27 -5.21
N PHE A 90 -11.43 -0.58 -5.85
CA PHE A 90 -10.37 -1.37 -5.24
C PHE A 90 -9.20 -0.53 -4.75
N HIS A 91 -8.58 -0.98 -3.65
CA HIS A 91 -7.41 -0.37 -3.04
C HIS A 91 -6.11 -1.10 -3.47
N PRO A 92 -5.23 -0.45 -4.29
CA PRO A 92 -4.00 -1.05 -4.80
C PRO A 92 -3.10 -1.66 -3.71
N THR A 93 -3.03 -1.05 -2.53
CA THR A 93 -2.19 -1.54 -1.43
C THR A 93 -2.57 -2.95 -1.00
N GLY A 94 -3.86 -3.27 -0.96
CA GLY A 94 -4.34 -4.61 -0.63
C GLY A 94 -4.21 -5.58 -1.82
N THR A 95 -4.70 -5.15 -3.00
CA THR A 95 -4.81 -6.01 -4.19
C THR A 95 -3.47 -6.30 -4.85
N CYS A 96 -2.56 -5.33 -4.93
CA CYS A 96 -1.21 -5.51 -5.48
C CYS A 96 -0.23 -5.97 -4.40
N GLY A 97 -0.44 -5.54 -3.15
CA GLY A 97 0.49 -5.82 -2.06
C GLY A 97 0.64 -7.31 -1.75
N VAL A 98 -0.43 -8.10 -1.94
CA VAL A 98 -0.37 -9.55 -1.69
C VAL A 98 0.67 -10.26 -2.57
N PHE A 99 0.85 -9.80 -3.82
CA PHE A 99 1.85 -10.35 -4.73
C PHE A 99 3.27 -9.97 -4.31
N GLY A 100 3.48 -8.70 -3.90
CA GLY A 100 4.77 -8.26 -3.40
C GLY A 100 5.16 -8.97 -2.10
N ALA A 101 4.20 -9.16 -1.18
CA ALA A 101 4.41 -9.94 0.04
C ALA A 101 4.77 -11.40 -0.25
N ALA A 102 4.08 -12.03 -1.20
CA ALA A 102 4.39 -13.40 -1.62
C ALA A 102 5.77 -13.50 -2.27
N ALA A 103 6.15 -12.54 -3.11
CA ALA A 103 7.49 -12.50 -3.72
C ALA A 103 8.59 -12.33 -2.66
N ALA A 104 8.43 -11.39 -1.73
CA ALA A 104 9.37 -11.17 -0.65
C ALA A 104 9.51 -12.43 0.24
N ALA A 105 8.39 -13.01 0.67
CA ALA A 105 8.41 -14.23 1.47
C ALA A 105 9.03 -15.42 0.71
N SER A 106 8.79 -15.53 -0.60
CA SER A 106 9.38 -16.59 -1.44
C SER A 106 10.91 -16.50 -1.48
N ILE A 107 11.47 -15.29 -1.58
CA ILE A 107 12.93 -15.08 -1.56
C ILE A 107 13.52 -15.43 -0.18
N ILE A 108 12.86 -15.00 0.90
CA ILE A 108 13.32 -15.28 2.27
C ILE A 108 13.33 -16.79 2.58
N LEU A 109 12.34 -17.51 2.07
CA LEU A 109 12.18 -18.96 2.23
C LEU A 109 12.93 -19.79 1.19
N GLU A 110 13.72 -19.15 0.32
CA GLU A 110 14.51 -19.79 -0.75
C GLU A 110 13.68 -20.69 -1.67
N LEU A 111 12.45 -20.26 -2.01
CA LEU A 111 11.61 -21.00 -2.93
C LEU A 111 12.20 -21.02 -4.33
N ASP A 112 12.07 -22.16 -5.01
CA ASP A 112 12.46 -22.28 -6.41
C ASP A 112 11.47 -21.55 -7.35
N GLN A 113 11.73 -21.62 -8.65
CA GLN A 113 10.91 -20.95 -9.66
C GLN A 113 9.46 -21.47 -9.67
N GLU A 114 9.26 -22.79 -9.59
CA GLU A 114 7.92 -23.39 -9.63
C GLU A 114 7.14 -23.02 -8.37
N GLN A 115 7.77 -23.10 -7.21
CA GLN A 115 7.20 -22.69 -5.94
C GLN A 115 6.88 -21.18 -5.92
N THR A 116 7.73 -20.34 -6.49
CA THR A 116 7.47 -18.89 -6.56
C THR A 116 6.26 -18.59 -7.47
N ILE A 117 6.15 -19.26 -8.63
CA ILE A 117 4.98 -19.15 -9.51
C ILE A 117 3.71 -19.57 -8.76
N ASN A 118 3.76 -20.70 -8.04
CA ASN A 118 2.65 -21.17 -7.23
C ASN A 118 2.29 -20.16 -6.12
N ALA A 119 3.28 -19.59 -5.43
CA ALA A 119 3.06 -18.60 -4.38
C ALA A 119 2.34 -17.36 -4.92
N LEU A 120 2.76 -16.82 -6.06
CA LEU A 120 2.07 -15.70 -6.72
C LEU A 120 0.65 -16.09 -7.16
N GLY A 121 0.47 -17.31 -7.67
CA GLY A 121 -0.84 -17.85 -8.04
C GLY A 121 -1.82 -17.95 -6.85
N ILE A 122 -1.35 -18.45 -5.71
CA ILE A 122 -2.13 -18.58 -4.48
C ILE A 122 -2.43 -17.18 -3.89
N ALA A 123 -1.46 -16.28 -3.94
CA ALA A 123 -1.60 -14.90 -3.49
C ALA A 123 -2.67 -14.14 -4.29
N GLY A 124 -2.69 -14.28 -5.62
CA GLY A 124 -3.65 -13.57 -6.47
C GLY A 124 -5.10 -13.97 -6.23
N SER A 125 -5.37 -15.22 -5.84
CA SER A 125 -6.71 -15.66 -5.41
C SER A 125 -7.16 -15.02 -4.08
N GLN A 126 -6.25 -14.35 -3.37
CA GLN A 126 -6.51 -13.66 -2.09
C GLN A 126 -6.37 -12.13 -2.22
N ALA A 127 -6.17 -11.61 -3.44
CA ALA A 127 -6.10 -10.17 -3.69
C ALA A 127 -7.45 -9.51 -3.40
N ALA A 128 -7.48 -8.59 -2.44
CA ALA A 128 -8.70 -7.91 -2.01
C ALA A 128 -8.40 -6.53 -1.43
N GLY A 129 -9.43 -5.71 -1.29
CA GLY A 129 -9.37 -4.40 -0.64
C GLY A 129 -10.41 -3.46 -1.20
N SER A 130 -11.57 -3.36 -0.54
CA SER A 130 -12.64 -2.46 -0.95
C SER A 130 -12.38 -1.04 -0.44
N MET A 131 -12.57 -0.03 -1.28
CA MET A 131 -12.48 1.38 -0.89
C MET A 131 -13.70 1.91 -0.14
N GLU A 132 -14.68 1.06 0.17
CA GLU A 132 -15.93 1.49 0.81
C GLU A 132 -15.71 2.18 2.16
N PHE A 133 -14.55 1.99 2.82
CA PHE A 133 -14.18 2.77 4.01
C PHE A 133 -14.19 4.29 3.83
N LEU A 134 -14.12 4.78 2.58
CA LEU A 134 -14.20 6.20 2.29
C LEU A 134 -15.60 6.78 2.53
N THR A 135 -16.64 5.95 2.60
CA THR A 135 -18.02 6.43 2.74
C THR A 135 -18.38 6.75 4.20
N ASP A 136 -17.76 6.07 5.17
CA ASP A 136 -18.07 6.22 6.59
C ASP A 136 -16.85 6.38 7.52
N GLY A 137 -15.64 6.38 6.98
CA GLY A 137 -14.41 6.49 7.77
C GLY A 137 -14.03 5.19 8.50
N SER A 138 -14.51 4.04 8.03
CA SER A 138 -14.20 2.72 8.59
C SER A 138 -12.68 2.42 8.60
N TRP A 139 -12.27 1.57 9.54
CA TRP A 139 -10.85 1.26 9.75
C TRP A 139 -10.27 0.21 8.81
N SER A 140 -11.09 -0.37 7.91
CA SER A 140 -10.67 -1.44 7.01
C SER A 140 -9.51 -1.04 6.08
N LYS A 141 -9.37 0.26 5.76
CA LYS A 141 -8.18 0.80 5.08
C LYS A 141 -6.88 0.34 5.73
N ARG A 142 -6.80 0.40 7.06
CA ARG A 142 -5.62 0.05 7.86
C ARG A 142 -5.34 -1.45 7.76
N LEU A 143 -6.41 -2.26 7.80
CA LEU A 143 -6.35 -3.70 7.74
C LEU A 143 -5.80 -4.21 6.39
N HIS A 144 -6.08 -3.52 5.28
CA HIS A 144 -5.71 -3.99 3.93
C HIS A 144 -4.22 -4.32 3.79
N ALA A 145 -3.33 -3.49 4.36
CA ALA A 145 -1.89 -3.72 4.28
C ALA A 145 -1.47 -4.97 5.07
N GLY A 146 -1.96 -5.10 6.31
CA GLY A 146 -1.70 -6.27 7.14
C GLY A 146 -2.27 -7.55 6.52
N TRP A 147 -3.47 -7.50 5.94
CA TRP A 147 -4.11 -8.66 5.32
C TRP A 147 -3.35 -9.12 4.08
N ALA A 148 -2.87 -8.19 3.25
CA ALA A 148 -1.99 -8.50 2.12
C ALA A 148 -0.67 -9.16 2.58
N ALA A 149 -0.04 -8.61 3.62
CA ALA A 149 1.19 -9.16 4.19
C ALA A 149 0.98 -10.58 4.74
N HIS A 150 -0.10 -10.79 5.51
CA HIS A 150 -0.53 -12.10 6.01
C HIS A 150 -0.69 -13.12 4.88
N ASN A 151 -1.46 -12.76 3.86
CA ASN A 151 -1.81 -13.66 2.75
C ASN A 151 -0.59 -14.01 1.90
N GLY A 152 0.33 -13.06 1.70
CA GLY A 152 1.59 -13.34 0.99
C GLY A 152 2.48 -14.34 1.72
N VAL A 153 2.60 -14.22 3.04
CA VAL A 153 3.34 -15.19 3.87
C VAL A 153 2.69 -16.57 3.80
N ILE A 154 1.35 -16.65 3.92
CA ILE A 154 0.62 -17.92 3.78
C ILE A 154 0.81 -18.54 2.39
N ALA A 155 0.73 -17.73 1.33
CA ALA A 155 0.88 -18.19 -0.04
C ALA A 155 2.26 -18.82 -0.30
N ALA A 156 3.32 -18.17 0.18
CA ALA A 156 4.68 -18.70 0.09
C ALA A 156 4.82 -20.02 0.89
N LEU A 157 4.26 -20.10 2.10
CA LEU A 157 4.31 -21.33 2.90
C LEU A 157 3.53 -22.49 2.28
N LEU A 158 2.37 -22.22 1.68
CA LEU A 158 1.60 -23.22 0.96
C LEU A 158 2.36 -23.74 -0.26
N ALA A 159 2.95 -22.84 -1.05
CA ALA A 159 3.76 -23.21 -2.21
C ALA A 159 5.01 -24.01 -1.82
N ALA A 160 5.69 -23.65 -0.72
CA ALA A 160 6.82 -24.40 -0.17
C ALA A 160 6.46 -25.86 0.17
N ARG A 161 5.16 -26.13 0.42
CA ARG A 161 4.62 -27.46 0.73
C ARG A 161 3.95 -28.13 -0.47
N GLY A 162 4.13 -27.59 -1.68
CA GLY A 162 3.65 -28.18 -2.92
C GLY A 162 2.20 -27.86 -3.28
N PHE A 163 1.56 -26.90 -2.59
CA PHE A 163 0.26 -26.40 -3.02
C PHE A 163 0.41 -25.63 -4.35
N LYS A 164 -0.51 -25.86 -5.30
CA LYS A 164 -0.43 -25.29 -6.64
C LYS A 164 -1.28 -24.04 -6.80
N GLY A 165 -0.68 -23.01 -7.40
CA GLY A 165 -1.36 -21.79 -7.82
C GLY A 165 -1.48 -21.71 -9.34
N PRO A 166 -2.43 -20.95 -9.90
CA PRO A 166 -2.50 -20.72 -11.34
C PRO A 166 -1.25 -19.97 -11.83
N ALA A 167 -0.52 -20.57 -12.78
CA ALA A 167 0.73 -20.00 -13.30
C ALA A 167 0.53 -18.69 -14.09
N THR A 168 -0.67 -18.45 -14.60
CA THR A 168 -1.05 -17.25 -15.38
C THR A 168 -1.92 -16.29 -14.57
N ILE A 169 -1.73 -16.23 -13.25
CA ILE A 169 -2.56 -15.40 -12.35
C ILE A 169 -2.51 -13.90 -12.69
N ILE A 170 -1.46 -13.41 -13.36
CA ILE A 170 -1.33 -12.00 -13.71
C ILE A 170 -2.08 -11.70 -15.01
N GLU A 171 -1.79 -12.46 -16.07
CA GLU A 171 -2.14 -12.18 -17.46
C GLU A 171 -3.17 -13.14 -18.08
N GLY A 172 -3.52 -14.23 -17.40
CA GLY A 172 -4.48 -15.20 -17.90
C GLY A 172 -5.88 -14.60 -18.09
N ARG A 173 -6.79 -15.33 -18.75
CA ARG A 173 -8.17 -14.87 -19.04
C ARG A 173 -8.93 -14.35 -17.81
N PHE A 174 -8.72 -14.97 -16.65
CA PHE A 174 -9.28 -14.56 -15.34
C PHE A 174 -8.22 -13.95 -14.43
N GLY A 175 -7.07 -13.59 -14.99
CA GLY A 175 -5.93 -13.05 -14.29
C GLY A 175 -6.20 -11.65 -13.72
N PHE A 176 -5.28 -11.21 -12.88
CA PHE A 176 -5.34 -9.97 -12.13
C PHE A 176 -5.52 -8.75 -13.05
N LEU A 177 -4.72 -8.65 -14.12
CA LEU A 177 -4.75 -7.51 -15.03
C LEU A 177 -6.05 -7.42 -15.84
N HIS A 178 -6.76 -8.54 -16.04
CA HIS A 178 -8.05 -8.56 -16.74
C HIS A 178 -9.24 -8.37 -15.80
N SER A 179 -9.15 -8.86 -14.56
CA SER A 179 -10.31 -8.92 -13.65
C SER A 179 -10.43 -7.66 -12.79
N TYR A 180 -9.31 -7.00 -12.49
CA TYR A 180 -9.24 -5.89 -11.54
C TYR A 180 -9.08 -4.52 -12.21
N SER A 181 -8.94 -4.47 -13.53
CA SER A 181 -8.89 -3.22 -14.30
C SER A 181 -9.36 -3.45 -15.73
N ASP A 182 -10.02 -2.44 -16.30
CA ASP A 182 -10.40 -2.36 -17.71
C ASP A 182 -9.46 -1.46 -18.53
N GLY A 183 -8.43 -0.89 -17.89
CA GLY A 183 -7.41 -0.04 -18.51
C GLY A 183 -5.99 -0.50 -18.19
N SER A 184 -5.82 -1.80 -17.94
CA SER A 184 -4.51 -2.38 -17.68
C SER A 184 -3.60 -2.33 -18.90
N ASP A 185 -2.31 -2.33 -18.63
CA ASP A 185 -1.20 -2.24 -19.58
C ASP A 185 -0.15 -3.28 -19.15
N PRO A 186 -0.23 -4.52 -19.66
CA PRO A 186 0.66 -5.61 -19.28
C PRO A 186 2.15 -5.32 -19.54
N ASP A 187 2.48 -4.48 -20.52
CA ASP A 187 3.87 -4.16 -20.86
C ASP A 187 4.61 -3.46 -19.71
N LYS A 188 3.86 -2.73 -18.86
CA LYS A 188 4.41 -2.06 -17.67
C LYS A 188 4.88 -3.02 -16.58
N VAL A 189 4.47 -4.29 -16.61
CA VAL A 189 4.93 -5.28 -15.62
C VAL A 189 6.45 -5.41 -15.69
N LEU A 190 7.03 -5.49 -16.90
CA LEU A 190 8.46 -5.75 -17.07
C LEU A 190 9.27 -4.53 -17.57
N ALA A 191 8.61 -3.41 -17.89
CA ALA A 191 9.25 -2.20 -18.38
C ALA A 191 10.35 -1.68 -17.44
N ASP A 192 11.60 -1.58 -17.94
CA ASP A 192 12.75 -1.09 -17.18
C ASP A 192 13.02 -1.82 -15.84
N LEU A 193 12.81 -3.14 -15.80
CA LEU A 193 13.00 -3.97 -14.59
C LEU A 193 14.36 -3.69 -13.91
N GLY A 194 14.30 -3.26 -12.65
CA GLY A 194 15.46 -2.92 -11.83
C GLY A 194 16.24 -1.66 -12.23
N LYS A 195 15.70 -0.78 -13.10
CA LYS A 195 16.45 0.37 -13.65
C LYS A 195 15.63 1.69 -13.64
N PRO A 196 15.71 2.51 -12.58
CA PRO A 196 16.19 2.15 -11.24
C PRO A 196 15.15 1.26 -10.52
N PHE A 197 15.52 0.70 -9.38
CA PHE A 197 14.55 -0.02 -8.56
C PHE A 197 13.40 0.88 -8.09
N GLU A 198 12.17 0.39 -8.13
CA GLU A 198 10.96 1.15 -7.82
C GLU A 198 10.90 1.58 -6.33
N ILE A 199 11.61 0.87 -5.43
CA ILE A 199 11.76 1.30 -4.03
C ILE A 199 12.42 2.69 -3.92
N THR A 200 13.28 3.08 -4.86
CA THR A 200 13.92 4.41 -4.84
C THR A 200 13.00 5.51 -5.37
N LYS A 201 11.78 5.17 -5.80
CA LYS A 201 10.77 6.09 -6.33
C LYS A 201 9.63 6.34 -5.34
N THR A 202 9.76 5.90 -4.10
CA THR A 202 8.78 6.19 -3.04
C THR A 202 9.03 7.54 -2.38
N SER A 203 8.01 8.03 -1.69
CA SER A 203 8.06 9.27 -0.91
C SER A 203 7.70 9.00 0.53
N ILE A 204 8.32 9.74 1.45
CA ILE A 204 8.01 9.72 2.88
C ILE A 204 7.04 10.86 3.17
N LYS A 205 5.96 10.57 3.91
CA LYS A 205 4.98 11.57 4.33
C LYS A 205 5.47 12.31 5.56
N LEU A 206 5.36 13.65 5.56
CA LEU A 206 5.67 14.48 6.73
C LEU A 206 4.44 14.70 7.60
N HIS A 207 3.26 14.70 6.97
CA HIS A 207 1.98 14.88 7.65
C HIS A 207 1.24 13.54 7.72
N ALA A 208 0.62 13.23 8.87
CA ALA A 208 -0.12 11.99 9.11
C ALA A 208 -1.51 12.00 8.43
N CYS A 209 -1.54 12.09 7.10
CA CYS A 209 -2.75 12.21 6.30
C CYS A 209 -2.57 11.80 4.84
N CYS A 210 -3.68 11.70 4.10
CA CYS A 210 -3.70 11.35 2.68
C CYS A 210 -2.69 12.18 1.85
N ARG A 211 -2.00 11.54 0.90
CA ARG A 211 -0.96 12.17 0.06
C ARG A 211 -1.42 13.45 -0.62
N TYR A 212 -2.64 13.48 -1.12
CA TYR A 212 -3.17 14.64 -1.85
C TYR A 212 -3.25 15.91 -1.00
N LYS A 213 -3.10 15.79 0.33
CA LYS A 213 -3.07 16.92 1.26
C LYS A 213 -1.65 17.44 1.53
N GLN A 214 -0.60 16.65 1.30
CA GLN A 214 0.78 16.99 1.69
C GLN A 214 1.22 18.32 1.06
N GLY A 215 1.18 18.42 -0.28
CA GLY A 215 1.57 19.63 -1.00
C GLY A 215 0.75 20.87 -0.63
N PRO A 216 -0.60 20.80 -0.59
CA PRO A 216 -1.43 21.90 -0.10
C PRO A 216 -1.08 22.35 1.33
N ILE A 217 -0.87 21.42 2.27
CA ILE A 217 -0.47 21.74 3.65
C ILE A 217 0.90 22.44 3.66
N ASP A 218 1.89 21.90 2.95
CA ASP A 218 3.22 22.51 2.86
C ASP A 218 3.16 23.93 2.26
N GLY A 219 2.29 24.13 1.27
CA GLY A 219 2.04 25.44 0.67
C GLY A 219 1.46 26.44 1.67
N ILE A 220 0.45 26.04 2.45
CA ILE A 220 -0.16 26.87 3.50
C ILE A 220 0.91 27.23 4.54
N LEU A 221 1.62 26.25 5.09
CA LEU A 221 2.66 26.46 6.10
C LEU A 221 3.79 27.36 5.59
N SER A 222 4.16 27.23 4.32
CA SER A 222 5.17 28.09 3.68
C SER A 222 4.71 29.54 3.61
N ILE A 223 3.45 29.79 3.22
CA ILE A 223 2.87 31.14 3.18
C ILE A 223 2.78 31.74 4.58
N ILE A 224 2.28 30.98 5.57
CA ILE A 224 2.19 31.40 6.97
C ILE A 224 3.57 31.81 7.49
N ARG A 225 4.60 30.97 7.30
CA ARG A 225 5.97 31.26 7.75
C ARG A 225 6.57 32.47 7.05
N LYS A 226 6.38 32.59 5.74
CA LYS A 226 6.95 33.69 4.94
C LYS A 226 6.37 35.05 5.33
N HIS A 227 5.09 35.08 5.69
CA HIS A 227 4.37 36.32 5.98
C HIS A 227 4.10 36.54 7.47
N ASN A 228 4.49 35.58 8.33
CA ASN A 228 4.21 35.57 9.76
C ASN A 228 2.72 35.81 10.08
N LEU A 229 1.84 35.17 9.29
CA LEU A 229 0.39 35.32 9.42
C LEU A 229 -0.13 34.65 10.68
N LYS A 230 -1.05 35.31 11.37
CA LYS A 230 -1.85 34.74 12.45
C LYS A 230 -3.19 34.23 11.93
N PRO A 231 -3.80 33.22 12.58
CA PRO A 231 -5.09 32.68 12.14
C PRO A 231 -6.19 33.74 11.97
N GLU A 232 -6.26 34.73 12.86
CA GLU A 232 -7.23 35.82 12.82
C GLU A 232 -7.08 36.77 11.61
N GLU A 233 -5.94 36.74 10.92
CA GLU A 233 -5.68 37.55 9.73
C GLU A 233 -6.14 36.86 8.44
N VAL A 234 -6.50 35.58 8.51
CA VAL A 234 -6.87 34.76 7.35
C VAL A 234 -8.39 34.72 7.18
N LYS A 235 -8.90 35.47 6.19
CA LYS A 235 -10.34 35.48 5.87
C LYS A 235 -10.79 34.21 5.14
N GLN A 236 -9.98 33.68 4.22
CA GLN A 236 -10.33 32.56 3.37
C GLN A 236 -9.07 31.86 2.84
N VAL A 237 -9.13 30.54 2.70
CA VAL A 237 -8.13 29.73 2.00
C VAL A 237 -8.79 29.08 0.78
N THR A 238 -8.18 29.23 -0.40
CA THR A 238 -8.62 28.58 -1.64
C THR A 238 -7.51 27.65 -2.10
N LEU A 239 -7.83 26.36 -2.28
CA LEU A 239 -6.86 25.32 -2.62
C LEU A 239 -7.15 24.69 -3.98
N GLY A 240 -6.10 24.56 -4.80
CA GLY A 240 -6.12 23.68 -5.96
C GLY A 240 -5.75 22.26 -5.56
N ILE A 241 -6.61 21.28 -5.87
CA ILE A 241 -6.36 19.86 -5.61
C ILE A 241 -6.31 19.11 -6.93
N LEU A 242 -5.39 18.15 -7.04
CA LEU A 242 -5.28 17.30 -8.21
C LEU A 242 -6.61 16.57 -8.47
N LYS A 243 -7.03 16.51 -9.74
CA LYS A 243 -8.32 15.91 -10.14
C LYS A 243 -8.51 14.50 -9.59
N ALA A 244 -7.46 13.69 -9.58
CA ALA A 244 -7.48 12.32 -9.04
C ALA A 244 -7.69 12.25 -7.51
N GLY A 245 -7.25 13.29 -6.78
CA GLY A 245 -7.40 13.36 -5.33
C GLY A 245 -8.68 14.05 -4.86
N PHE A 246 -9.30 14.86 -5.72
CA PHE A 246 -10.46 15.68 -5.35
C PHE A 246 -11.61 14.85 -4.75
N PRO A 247 -12.06 13.73 -5.36
CA PRO A 247 -13.13 12.92 -4.79
C PRO A 247 -12.77 12.29 -3.44
N ILE A 248 -11.47 12.10 -3.18
CA ILE A 248 -10.98 11.42 -1.98
C ILE A 248 -10.89 12.38 -0.80
N VAL A 249 -10.42 13.61 -1.03
CA VAL A 249 -10.10 14.56 0.05
C VAL A 249 -11.02 15.78 0.14
N ALA A 250 -11.85 16.03 -0.88
CA ALA A 250 -12.76 17.17 -0.94
C ALA A 250 -14.25 16.78 -1.08
N GLU A 251 -14.56 15.53 -1.44
CA GLU A 251 -15.95 15.05 -1.60
C GLU A 251 -16.28 13.86 -0.67
N PRO A 252 -17.55 13.68 -0.29
CA PRO A 252 -18.62 14.68 -0.39
C PRO A 252 -18.33 15.87 0.54
N LYS A 253 -18.68 17.08 0.10
CA LYS A 253 -18.29 18.33 0.77
C LYS A 253 -18.72 18.35 2.24
N GLU A 254 -19.89 17.83 2.52
CA GLU A 254 -20.57 17.88 3.81
C GLU A 254 -19.79 17.07 4.86
N LEU A 255 -19.24 15.92 4.46
CA LEU A 255 -18.38 15.11 5.32
C LEU A 255 -16.98 15.71 5.43
N LYS A 256 -16.41 16.16 4.29
CA LYS A 256 -15.03 16.69 4.30
C LYS A 256 -14.91 18.02 5.03
N TYR A 257 -15.95 18.83 5.09
CA TYR A 257 -15.96 20.08 5.87
C TYR A 257 -16.32 19.86 7.35
N ASN A 258 -16.75 18.66 7.74
CA ASN A 258 -17.17 18.35 9.11
C ASN A 258 -16.75 16.93 9.52
N PRO A 259 -15.45 16.60 9.51
CA PRO A 259 -14.97 15.26 9.80
C PRO A 259 -15.39 14.83 11.21
N LYS A 260 -15.86 13.59 11.36
CA LYS A 260 -16.38 13.05 12.63
C LYS A 260 -15.43 12.04 13.25
N THR A 261 -14.63 11.38 12.43
CA THR A 261 -13.69 10.35 12.86
C THR A 261 -12.24 10.77 12.55
N LEU A 262 -11.29 10.04 13.15
CA LEU A 262 -9.87 10.21 12.84
C LEU A 262 -9.56 9.90 11.36
N VAL A 263 -10.25 8.91 10.77
CA VAL A 263 -10.10 8.60 9.34
C VAL A 263 -10.65 9.75 8.49
N ASP A 264 -11.81 10.31 8.83
CA ASP A 264 -12.35 11.47 8.10
C ASP A 264 -11.35 12.64 8.09
N ALA A 265 -10.73 12.91 9.25
CA ALA A 265 -9.71 13.96 9.39
C ALA A 265 -8.48 13.67 8.51
N GLN A 266 -8.00 12.43 8.49
CA GLN A 266 -6.89 11.99 7.63
C GLN A 266 -7.20 12.20 6.14
N PHE A 267 -8.47 12.05 5.74
CA PHE A 267 -8.95 12.17 4.36
C PHE A 267 -9.77 13.45 4.10
N SER A 268 -9.61 14.50 4.91
CA SER A 268 -10.26 15.81 4.70
C SER A 268 -9.21 16.90 4.43
N MET A 269 -9.25 17.47 3.22
CA MET A 269 -8.42 18.62 2.87
C MET A 269 -8.86 19.90 3.60
N PRO A 270 -10.17 20.26 3.72
CA PRO A 270 -10.59 21.42 4.50
C PRO A 270 -10.10 21.39 5.95
N PHE A 271 -10.18 20.22 6.60
CA PHE A 271 -9.63 20.04 7.95
C PHE A 271 -8.11 20.21 7.98
N GLY A 272 -7.40 19.58 7.05
CA GLY A 272 -5.95 19.71 6.96
C GLY A 272 -5.50 21.16 6.74
N ALA A 273 -6.26 21.93 5.96
CA ALA A 273 -6.00 23.34 5.70
C ALA A 273 -6.24 24.24 6.92
N ALA A 274 -7.25 23.92 7.74
CA ALA A 274 -7.57 24.68 8.94
C ALA A 274 -6.61 24.40 10.11
N VAL A 275 -5.99 23.21 10.14
CA VAL A 275 -4.99 22.84 11.15
C VAL A 275 -3.61 23.42 10.83
N ALA A 276 -3.30 23.61 9.55
CA ALA A 276 -2.04 24.17 9.06
C ALA A 276 -1.96 25.68 9.31
#